data_AF-A0A7K2KTA7-F1
#
_entry.id   AF-A0A7K2KTA7-F1
#
_cell.length_a   1.000
_cell.length_b   1.000
_cell.length_c   1.000
_cell.angle_alpha   90.00
_cell.angle_beta   90.00
_cell.angle_gamma   90.00
#
_symmetry.space_group_name_H-M   'P 1'
#
loop_
_entity.id
_entity.type
_entity.pdbx_description
1 polymer ?
#
loop_
_entity_poly.entity_id
_entity_poly.type
_entity_poly.pdbx_seq_one_letter_code
_entity_poly.pdbx_strand_id
1 'polypeptide(L)'
;MLKVTLRLLATTFLLSAAMAPPAMAAPAAQDETTAPCGPVIDYRAADWWRTTTDTRIARTVAAGASSERWQWREDVNTLWRGDTRESVEEIFRTGFTPRGNELTPLAEYIVKGGGQLSAHLSTSCDESVAKRFATYGPTQTGWVYEIYAPGGIDVNATARVNNYQSPYLWNKEIDFPGGVQGHFIKGACKYRLTGTDPVTNDKTWEGLGCKDNAGFAPYKTDLARYALAH
;
A
#
# COMPACT_ATOMS: atom_id res chain seq x y z
N MET A 1 40.08 -88.57 -20.84
CA MET A 1 40.74 -87.25 -20.97
C MET A 1 39.68 -86.20 -21.19
N LEU A 2 39.31 -85.45 -20.15
CA LEU A 2 38.40 -84.31 -20.26
C LEU A 2 38.86 -83.26 -19.22
N LYS A 3 39.49 -82.19 -19.71
CA LYS A 3 39.95 -81.05 -18.91
C LYS A 3 38.73 -80.20 -18.58
N VAL A 4 38.40 -80.07 -17.30
CA VAL A 4 37.39 -79.11 -16.81
C VAL A 4 38.12 -77.82 -16.45
N THR A 5 37.80 -76.76 -17.18
CA THR A 5 38.40 -75.44 -17.09
C THR A 5 37.76 -74.64 -15.97
N LEU A 6 38.56 -74.26 -14.97
CA LEU A 6 38.20 -73.38 -13.86
C LEU A 6 38.16 -71.93 -14.35
N ARG A 7 37.00 -71.26 -14.31
CA ARG A 7 36.87 -69.81 -14.56
C ARG A 7 36.79 -69.06 -13.23
N LEU A 8 37.85 -68.32 -12.91
CA LEU A 8 37.84 -67.28 -11.87
C LEU A 8 37.04 -66.07 -12.37
N LEU A 9 36.02 -65.66 -11.62
CA LEU A 9 35.32 -64.39 -11.79
C LEU A 9 35.89 -63.39 -10.78
N ALA A 10 36.63 -62.40 -11.28
CA ALA A 10 37.06 -61.23 -10.52
C ALA A 10 35.89 -60.25 -10.38
N THR A 11 35.51 -59.92 -9.15
CA THR A 11 34.49 -58.93 -8.81
C THR A 11 35.13 -57.57 -8.62
N THR A 12 34.93 -56.67 -9.57
CA THR A 12 35.26 -55.25 -9.47
C THR A 12 34.18 -54.51 -8.67
N PHE A 13 34.53 -54.02 -7.48
CA PHE A 13 33.70 -53.08 -6.71
C PHE A 13 33.83 -51.67 -7.30
N LEU A 14 32.75 -51.15 -7.89
CA LEU A 14 32.63 -49.75 -8.29
C LEU A 14 32.11 -48.93 -7.08
N LEU A 15 32.96 -48.08 -6.50
CA LEU A 15 32.51 -47.03 -5.58
C LEU A 15 31.76 -45.96 -6.38
N SER A 16 30.44 -45.91 -6.22
CA SER A 16 29.64 -44.77 -6.71
C SER A 16 29.70 -43.66 -5.66
N ALA A 17 30.43 -42.59 -5.96
CA ALA A 17 30.37 -41.35 -5.19
C ALA A 17 29.02 -40.66 -5.47
N ALA A 18 28.10 -40.71 -4.52
CA ALA A 18 26.86 -39.95 -4.57
C ALA A 18 27.19 -38.46 -4.36
N MET A 19 27.20 -37.67 -5.44
CA MET A 19 27.19 -36.22 -5.31
C MET A 19 25.79 -35.78 -4.88
N ALA A 20 25.66 -35.30 -3.65
CA ALA A 20 24.43 -34.65 -3.19
C ALA A 20 24.25 -33.33 -3.98
N PRO A 21 23.04 -33.04 -4.49
CA PRO A 21 22.77 -31.77 -5.13
C PRO A 21 22.95 -30.63 -4.10
N PRO A 22 23.44 -29.44 -4.51
CA PRO A 22 23.47 -28.30 -3.63
C PRO A 22 22.05 -27.99 -3.16
N ALA A 23 21.86 -27.84 -1.85
CA ALA A 23 20.61 -27.38 -1.29
C ALA A 23 20.33 -25.97 -1.84
N MET A 24 19.39 -25.87 -2.78
CA MET A 24 18.80 -24.57 -3.13
C MET A 24 18.16 -24.04 -1.86
N ALA A 25 18.67 -22.90 -1.37
CA ALA A 25 18.02 -22.17 -0.31
C ALA A 25 16.56 -21.92 -0.71
N ALA A 26 15.63 -22.37 0.12
CA ALA A 26 14.23 -22.01 -0.04
C ALA A 26 14.13 -20.48 -0.08
N PRO A 27 13.31 -19.88 -0.97
CA PRO A 27 13.07 -18.45 -0.95
C PRO A 27 12.62 -18.08 0.47
N ALA A 28 13.27 -17.06 1.05
CA ALA A 28 12.87 -16.52 2.35
C ALA A 28 11.36 -16.27 2.33
N ALA A 29 10.65 -16.75 3.35
CA ALA A 29 9.23 -16.47 3.51
C ALA A 29 9.03 -14.97 3.33
N GLN A 30 8.22 -14.58 2.34
CA GLN A 30 7.92 -13.17 2.14
C GLN A 30 7.20 -12.70 3.40
N ASP A 31 7.72 -11.64 4.02
CA ASP A 31 7.03 -10.99 5.11
C ASP A 31 5.71 -10.40 4.57
N GLU A 32 4.60 -11.12 4.79
CA GLU A 32 3.27 -10.73 4.32
C GLU A 32 2.82 -9.36 4.88
N THR A 33 3.46 -8.88 5.95
CA THR A 33 3.18 -7.56 6.51
C THR A 33 3.69 -6.43 5.61
N THR A 34 4.70 -6.69 4.77
CA THR A 34 5.33 -5.72 3.86
C THR A 34 5.14 -6.06 2.38
N ALA A 35 4.22 -6.99 2.07
CA ALA A 35 3.80 -7.25 0.70
C ALA A 35 3.08 -6.01 0.11
N PRO A 36 3.15 -5.80 -1.23
CA PRO A 36 2.26 -4.88 -1.94
C PRO A 36 0.78 -5.17 -1.68
N CYS A 37 -0.05 -4.15 -1.78
CA CYS A 37 -1.49 -4.25 -1.57
C CYS A 37 -2.24 -4.93 -2.74
N GLY A 38 -1.63 -4.99 -3.93
CA GLY A 38 -2.27 -5.51 -5.12
C GLY A 38 -1.39 -5.43 -6.36
N PRO A 39 -1.95 -5.67 -7.57
CA PRO A 39 -1.24 -5.47 -8.82
C PRO A 39 -0.85 -4.00 -9.03
N VAL A 40 0.32 -3.81 -9.63
CA VAL A 40 0.90 -2.51 -9.92
C VAL A 40 1.35 -2.44 -11.37
N ILE A 41 1.38 -1.22 -11.88
CA ILE A 41 1.79 -0.83 -13.23
C ILE A 41 2.64 0.44 -13.14
N ASP A 42 3.17 0.89 -14.28
CA ASP A 42 3.77 2.21 -14.36
C ASP A 42 2.73 3.32 -14.16
N TYR A 43 3.19 4.48 -13.70
CA TYR A 43 2.35 5.64 -13.44
C TYR A 43 1.43 6.00 -14.62
N ARG A 44 0.14 6.17 -14.31
CA ARG A 44 -0.89 6.62 -15.25
C ARG A 44 -1.41 8.00 -14.88
N ALA A 45 -1.02 9.00 -15.66
CA ALA A 45 -1.47 10.38 -15.48
C ALA A 45 -3.00 10.52 -15.45
N ALA A 46 -3.72 9.74 -16.26
CA ALA A 46 -5.18 9.79 -16.30
C ALA A 46 -5.83 9.34 -14.97
N ASP A 47 -5.24 8.39 -14.24
CA ASP A 47 -5.73 7.99 -12.91
C ASP A 47 -5.52 9.12 -11.91
N TRP A 48 -4.32 9.73 -11.93
CA TRP A 48 -4.00 10.86 -11.06
C TRP A 48 -4.89 12.09 -11.30
N TRP A 49 -5.12 12.47 -12.57
CA TRP A 49 -6.00 13.59 -12.91
C TRP A 49 -7.46 13.38 -12.47
N ARG A 50 -7.91 12.12 -12.40
CA ARG A 50 -9.24 11.79 -11.89
C ARG A 50 -9.32 11.95 -10.37
N THR A 51 -8.30 11.56 -9.63
CA THR A 51 -8.35 11.46 -8.16
C THR A 51 -7.91 12.71 -7.43
N THR A 52 -6.94 13.45 -7.95
CA THR A 52 -6.28 14.55 -7.23
C THR A 52 -7.22 15.69 -6.87
N THR A 53 -7.00 16.31 -5.71
CA THR A 53 -7.63 17.59 -5.35
C THR A 53 -6.74 18.80 -5.66
N ASP A 54 -5.45 18.58 -5.96
CA ASP A 54 -4.51 19.63 -6.35
C ASP A 54 -3.89 19.32 -7.72
N THR A 55 -4.38 20.01 -8.75
CA THR A 55 -3.89 19.84 -10.12
C THR A 55 -2.61 20.62 -10.40
N ARG A 56 -2.23 21.57 -9.53
CA ARG A 56 -1.10 22.48 -9.76
C ARG A 56 0.24 21.74 -9.70
N ILE A 57 0.28 20.59 -9.02
CA ILE A 57 1.48 19.77 -8.86
C ILE A 57 1.67 18.74 -9.98
N ALA A 58 0.87 18.76 -11.05
CA ALA A 58 0.89 17.74 -12.11
C ALA A 58 2.29 17.47 -12.69
N ARG A 59 3.06 18.54 -12.95
CA ARG A 59 4.44 18.40 -13.47
C ARG A 59 5.37 17.74 -12.46
N THR A 60 5.25 18.12 -11.18
CA THR A 60 6.06 17.56 -10.09
C THR A 60 5.73 16.09 -9.87
N VAL A 61 4.46 15.71 -9.93
CA VAL A 61 4.00 14.31 -9.85
C VAL A 61 4.56 13.48 -11.00
N ALA A 62 4.46 13.96 -12.25
CA ALA A 62 5.00 13.24 -13.40
C ALA A 62 6.53 13.07 -13.33
N ALA A 63 7.25 14.11 -12.87
CA ALA A 63 8.69 14.03 -12.66
C ALA A 63 9.06 13.01 -11.56
N GLY A 64 8.39 13.08 -10.40
CA GLY A 64 8.59 12.15 -9.28
C GLY A 64 8.30 10.70 -9.66
N ALA A 65 7.19 10.46 -10.34
CA ALA A 65 6.82 9.14 -10.86
C ALA A 65 7.92 8.51 -11.72
N SER A 66 8.51 9.31 -12.62
CA SER A 66 9.60 8.85 -13.47
C SER A 66 10.90 8.65 -12.71
N SER A 67 11.28 9.58 -11.82
CA SER A 67 12.56 9.53 -11.12
C SER A 67 12.61 8.45 -10.03
N GLU A 68 11.49 8.20 -9.38
CA GLU A 68 11.37 7.25 -8.26
C GLU A 68 10.70 5.94 -8.67
N ARG A 69 10.47 5.73 -9.98
CA ARG A 69 9.92 4.48 -10.54
C ARG A 69 8.68 4.00 -9.77
N TRP A 70 7.76 4.92 -9.51
CA TRP A 70 6.58 4.64 -8.70
C TRP A 70 5.80 3.46 -9.27
N GLN A 71 5.50 2.52 -8.39
CA GLN A 71 4.64 1.38 -8.68
C GLN A 71 3.20 1.81 -8.42
N TRP A 72 2.46 2.07 -9.48
CA TRP A 72 1.13 2.65 -9.44
C TRP A 72 0.09 1.52 -9.35
N ARG A 73 -0.78 1.59 -8.36
CA ARG A 73 -1.80 0.57 -8.14
C ARG A 73 -2.78 0.48 -9.31
N GLU A 74 -3.07 -0.73 -9.76
CA GLU A 74 -3.95 -0.97 -10.91
C GLU A 74 -5.42 -1.21 -10.52
N ASP A 75 -5.65 -1.86 -9.37
CA ASP A 75 -6.99 -2.21 -8.93
C ASP A 75 -7.77 -1.02 -8.32
N VAL A 76 -9.04 -1.29 -8.00
CA VAL A 76 -9.96 -0.35 -7.31
C VAL A 76 -10.53 -0.94 -6.02
N ASN A 77 -9.83 -1.92 -5.44
CA ASN A 77 -10.12 -2.43 -4.10
C ASN A 77 -10.25 -1.32 -3.05
N THR A 78 -10.98 -1.60 -1.98
CA THR A 78 -11.22 -0.64 -0.92
C THR A 78 -9.92 -0.23 -0.24
N LEU A 79 -9.75 1.08 -0.07
CA LEU A 79 -8.71 1.67 0.75
C LEU A 79 -9.31 2.35 1.97
N TRP A 80 -8.49 2.51 2.99
CA TRP A 80 -8.89 3.03 4.28
C TRP A 80 -8.00 4.18 4.71
N ARG A 81 -8.59 5.21 5.31
CA ARG A 81 -7.83 6.31 5.90
C ARG A 81 -8.32 6.59 7.30
N GLY A 82 -7.41 6.56 8.27
CA GLY A 82 -7.66 7.08 9.61
C GLY A 82 -7.46 8.59 9.65
N ASP A 83 -8.41 9.33 10.21
CA ASP A 83 -8.31 10.77 10.37
C ASP A 83 -8.98 11.23 11.68
N THR A 84 -8.37 12.20 12.36
CA THR A 84 -8.88 12.72 13.64
C THR A 84 -9.79 13.94 13.46
N ARG A 85 -9.92 14.46 12.24
CA ARG A 85 -10.82 15.59 11.96
C ARG A 85 -12.28 15.18 12.14
N GLU A 86 -13.03 16.02 12.82
CA GLU A 86 -14.48 15.85 13.01
C GLU A 86 -15.31 16.39 11.84
N SER A 87 -14.68 17.07 10.87
CA SER A 87 -15.33 17.68 9.70
C SER A 87 -15.63 16.66 8.58
N VAL A 88 -16.29 15.55 8.93
CA VAL A 88 -16.59 14.44 8.00
C VAL A 88 -17.38 14.91 6.78
N GLU A 89 -18.42 15.69 6.99
CA GLU A 89 -19.28 16.22 5.92
C GLU A 89 -18.52 17.16 4.98
N GLU A 90 -17.57 17.93 5.51
CA GLU A 90 -16.70 18.76 4.69
C GLU A 90 -15.77 17.90 3.84
N ILE A 91 -15.13 16.89 4.44
CA ILE A 91 -14.25 15.94 3.75
C ILE A 91 -15.00 15.18 2.66
N PHE A 92 -16.25 14.79 2.89
CA PHE A 92 -17.11 14.19 1.87
C PHE A 92 -17.33 15.09 0.66
N ARG A 93 -17.44 16.41 0.89
CA ARG A 93 -17.66 17.40 -0.17
C ARG A 93 -16.37 17.79 -0.89
N THR A 94 -15.29 18.05 -0.16
CA THR A 94 -14.04 18.59 -0.72
C THR A 94 -13.04 17.49 -1.09
N GLY A 95 -13.19 16.31 -0.51
CA GLY A 95 -12.16 15.29 -0.50
C GLY A 95 -11.06 15.56 0.53
N PHE A 96 -10.07 14.69 0.49
CA PHE A 96 -8.85 14.80 1.24
C PHE A 96 -7.82 15.61 0.46
N THR A 97 -7.81 16.92 0.68
CA THR A 97 -6.74 17.78 0.18
C THR A 97 -5.54 17.77 1.11
N PRO A 98 -4.33 17.46 0.60
CA PRO A 98 -3.10 17.57 1.39
C PRO A 98 -2.90 18.99 1.89
N ARG A 99 -2.23 19.15 3.04
CA ARG A 99 -2.06 20.47 3.67
C ARG A 99 -1.02 21.34 2.97
N GLY A 100 -0.09 20.72 2.24
CA GLY A 100 0.92 21.41 1.45
C GLY A 100 0.93 20.95 0.00
N ASN A 101 1.74 21.62 -0.80
CA ASN A 101 1.97 21.31 -2.21
C ASN A 101 3.38 20.75 -2.47
N GLU A 102 4.19 20.59 -1.41
CA GLU A 102 5.53 20.03 -1.50
C GLU A 102 5.45 18.50 -1.63
N LEU A 103 5.86 18.01 -2.80
CA LEU A 103 6.05 16.59 -3.04
C LEU A 103 7.46 16.18 -2.59
N THR A 104 7.57 15.85 -1.31
CA THR A 104 8.80 15.29 -0.73
C THR A 104 9.15 13.97 -1.45
N PRO A 105 10.42 13.63 -1.70
CA PRO A 105 10.76 12.32 -2.23
C PRO A 105 10.18 11.19 -1.38
N LEU A 106 9.62 10.17 -2.01
CA LEU A 106 8.90 9.10 -1.32
C LEU A 106 9.81 8.40 -0.30
N ALA A 107 11.06 8.14 -0.67
CA ALA A 107 12.06 7.53 0.22
C ALA A 107 12.27 8.30 1.53
N GLU A 108 12.12 9.62 1.52
CA GLU A 108 12.21 10.45 2.73
C GLU A 108 10.88 10.49 3.49
N TYR A 109 9.77 10.60 2.74
CA TYR A 109 8.42 10.68 3.29
C TYR A 109 8.09 9.45 4.16
N ILE A 110 8.39 8.26 3.63
CA ILE A 110 8.02 6.98 4.26
C ILE A 110 8.90 6.63 5.47
N VAL A 111 9.99 7.36 5.73
CA VAL A 111 10.87 7.14 6.90
C VAL A 111 10.46 8.00 8.08
N LYS A 112 9.87 9.18 7.83
CA LYS A 112 9.54 10.17 8.88
C LYS A 112 8.11 10.03 9.42
N GLY A 113 7.30 9.14 8.85
CA GLY A 113 5.92 8.91 9.31
C GLY A 113 4.91 9.97 8.86
N GLY A 114 5.12 10.58 7.69
CA GLY A 114 4.18 11.54 7.09
C GLY A 114 4.35 12.98 7.61
N GLY A 115 4.85 13.87 6.75
CA GLY A 115 5.00 15.30 7.07
C GLY A 115 3.66 16.07 7.08
N GLN A 116 3.46 16.97 8.05
CA GLN A 116 2.21 17.72 8.21
C GLN A 116 1.91 18.75 7.10
N LEU A 117 2.89 19.07 6.23
CA LEU A 117 2.77 20.03 5.13
C LEU A 117 3.21 19.43 3.78
N SER A 118 2.92 18.14 3.58
CA SER A 118 3.24 17.46 2.33
C SER A 118 2.05 17.45 1.35
N ALA A 119 2.36 17.25 0.07
CA ALA A 119 1.42 16.88 -0.99
C ALA A 119 0.99 15.40 -0.94
N HIS A 120 1.64 14.58 -0.10
CA HIS A 120 1.26 13.18 0.09
C HIS A 120 -0.03 13.04 0.90
N LEU A 121 -0.83 12.05 0.52
CA LEU A 121 -2.03 11.64 1.24
C LEU A 121 -1.98 10.14 1.44
N SER A 122 -1.61 9.73 2.64
CA SER A 122 -1.60 8.33 3.03
C SER A 122 -3.01 7.73 3.13
N THR A 123 -3.16 6.55 2.54
CA THR A 123 -4.24 5.60 2.79
C THR A 123 -3.62 4.23 3.03
N SER A 124 -4.39 3.24 3.44
CA SER A 124 -3.93 1.86 3.64
C SER A 124 -4.90 0.88 3.01
N CYS A 125 -4.40 -0.23 2.47
CA CYS A 125 -5.27 -1.36 2.11
C CYS A 125 -5.70 -2.21 3.31
N ASP A 126 -5.21 -1.89 4.52
CA ASP A 126 -5.57 -2.57 5.77
C ASP A 126 -6.39 -1.64 6.69
N GLU A 127 -7.66 -2.00 6.91
CA GLU A 127 -8.56 -1.22 7.76
C GLU A 127 -8.05 -1.11 9.21
N SER A 128 -7.36 -2.14 9.72
CA SER A 128 -6.83 -2.14 11.09
C SER A 128 -5.71 -1.10 11.25
N VAL A 129 -4.91 -0.88 10.20
CA VAL A 129 -3.92 0.19 10.15
C VAL A 129 -4.61 1.55 10.18
N ALA A 130 -5.66 1.75 9.37
CA ALA A 130 -6.43 2.99 9.40
C ALA A 130 -7.07 3.26 10.78
N LYS A 131 -7.60 2.23 11.46
CA LYS A 131 -8.11 2.34 12.84
C LYS A 131 -7.01 2.78 13.81
N ARG A 132 -5.80 2.20 13.71
CA ARG A 132 -4.62 2.60 14.52
C ARG A 132 -4.33 4.11 14.38
N PHE A 133 -4.29 4.61 13.15
CA PHE A 133 -4.02 6.03 12.89
C PHE A 133 -5.17 6.96 13.32
N ALA A 134 -6.43 6.53 13.15
CA ALA A 134 -7.59 7.28 13.60
C ALA A 134 -7.60 7.47 15.12
N THR A 135 -7.08 6.50 15.88
CA THR A 135 -7.15 6.49 17.35
C THR A 135 -5.81 6.73 18.05
N TYR A 136 -4.80 7.28 17.36
CA TYR A 136 -3.49 7.56 17.96
C TYR A 136 -3.48 8.79 18.88
N GLY A 137 -4.45 9.70 18.72
CA GLY A 137 -4.53 10.96 19.49
C GLY A 137 -4.89 10.77 20.97
N PRO A 138 -4.82 11.84 21.78
CA PRO A 138 -5.08 11.79 23.23
C PRO A 138 -6.51 11.36 23.59
N THR A 139 -7.48 11.63 22.72
CA THR A 139 -8.87 11.19 22.86
C THR A 139 -9.08 9.74 22.46
N GLN A 140 -8.06 9.12 21.83
CA GLN A 140 -8.08 7.77 21.29
C GLN A 140 -9.33 7.46 20.45
N THR A 141 -9.85 8.48 19.78
CA THR A 141 -11.09 8.44 19.02
C THR A 141 -10.86 9.15 17.68
N GLY A 142 -11.37 8.59 16.60
CA GLY A 142 -11.28 9.19 15.27
C GLY A 142 -12.13 8.47 14.23
N TRP A 143 -12.01 8.89 12.98
CA TRP A 143 -12.80 8.43 11.86
C TRP A 143 -11.97 7.56 10.92
N VAL A 144 -12.55 6.46 10.45
CA VAL A 144 -11.99 5.61 9.41
C VAL A 144 -12.86 5.73 8.17
N TYR A 145 -12.26 6.22 7.09
CA TYR A 145 -12.91 6.50 5.82
C TYR A 145 -12.72 5.34 4.86
N GLU A 146 -13.81 4.95 4.20
CA GLU A 146 -13.82 3.92 3.14
C GLU A 146 -13.70 4.59 1.77
N ILE A 147 -12.66 4.26 1.00
CA ILE A 147 -12.25 4.97 -0.22
C ILE A 147 -12.16 4.01 -1.41
N TYR A 148 -12.74 4.39 -2.55
CA TYR A 148 -12.74 3.65 -3.81
C TYR A 148 -12.12 4.48 -4.93
N ALA A 149 -10.82 4.78 -4.83
CA ALA A 149 -10.10 5.60 -5.81
C ALA A 149 -9.23 4.73 -6.73
N PRO A 150 -9.14 5.03 -8.04
CA PRO A 150 -8.16 4.38 -8.92
C PRO A 150 -6.75 4.91 -8.65
N GLY A 151 -5.74 4.06 -8.86
CA GLY A 151 -4.35 4.47 -8.73
C GLY A 151 -3.88 4.61 -7.29
N GLY A 152 -2.91 5.53 -7.11
CA GLY A 152 -2.12 5.69 -5.91
C GLY A 152 -0.79 4.94 -6.02
N ILE A 153 0.24 5.45 -5.36
CA ILE A 153 1.55 4.81 -5.26
C ILE A 153 1.44 3.69 -4.24
N ASP A 154 1.67 2.44 -4.65
CA ASP A 154 1.90 1.37 -3.68
C ASP A 154 3.30 1.55 -3.09
N VAL A 155 3.33 1.96 -1.83
CA VAL A 155 4.59 2.30 -1.13
C VAL A 155 5.48 1.08 -0.99
N ASN A 156 4.90 -0.10 -0.71
CA ASN A 156 5.66 -1.33 -0.51
C ASN A 156 6.27 -1.84 -1.82
N ALA A 157 5.48 -1.82 -2.90
CA ALA A 157 5.98 -2.16 -4.23
C ALA A 157 7.07 -1.19 -4.70
N THR A 158 6.85 0.12 -4.52
CA THR A 158 7.83 1.15 -4.89
C THR A 158 9.11 1.04 -4.07
N ALA A 159 9.00 0.81 -2.76
CA ALA A 159 10.15 0.59 -1.89
C ALA A 159 10.96 -0.63 -2.31
N ARG A 160 10.29 -1.75 -2.66
CA ARG A 160 10.95 -2.97 -3.13
C ARG A 160 11.74 -2.74 -4.42
N VAL A 161 11.13 -2.05 -5.38
CA VAL A 161 11.73 -1.81 -6.71
C VAL A 161 12.93 -0.86 -6.65
N ASN A 162 12.97 0.03 -5.66
CA ASN A 162 14.03 1.04 -5.47
C ASN A 162 14.94 0.76 -4.26
N ASN A 163 14.74 -0.35 -3.55
CA ASN A 163 15.45 -0.71 -2.33
C ASN A 163 15.36 0.34 -1.19
N TYR A 164 14.22 1.04 -1.09
CA TYR A 164 13.99 1.97 0.01
C TYR A 164 13.81 1.23 1.33
N GLN A 165 14.35 1.79 2.40
CA GLN A 165 14.24 1.24 3.75
C GLN A 165 13.29 2.11 4.56
N SER A 166 12.30 1.49 5.22
CA SER A 166 11.38 2.19 6.12
C SER A 166 10.91 1.27 7.24
N PRO A 167 10.83 1.76 8.49
CA PRO A 167 10.22 1.00 9.59
C PRO A 167 8.68 0.96 9.51
N TYR A 168 8.07 1.60 8.50
CA TYR A 168 6.63 1.81 8.38
C TYR A 168 6.00 1.09 7.18
N LEU A 169 6.72 0.19 6.50
CA LEU A 169 6.16 -0.60 5.37
C LEU A 169 4.99 -1.52 5.80
N TRP A 170 4.90 -1.84 7.08
CA TRP A 170 3.74 -2.55 7.65
C TRP A 170 2.43 -1.74 7.58
N ASN A 171 2.50 -0.43 7.31
CA ASN A 171 1.30 0.39 7.09
C ASN A 171 0.53 -0.01 5.84
N LYS A 172 1.13 -0.79 4.92
CA LYS A 172 0.53 -1.18 3.65
C LYS A 172 -0.07 0.03 2.93
N GLU A 173 0.77 1.06 2.81
CA GLU A 173 0.36 2.38 2.41
C GLU A 173 0.14 2.47 0.89
N ILE A 174 -1.00 3.04 0.51
CA ILE A 174 -1.22 3.60 -0.82
C ILE A 174 -1.21 5.12 -0.69
N ASP A 175 -0.21 5.77 -1.27
CA ASP A 175 -0.08 7.22 -1.23
C ASP A 175 -0.72 7.88 -2.46
N PHE A 176 -1.47 8.96 -2.23
CA PHE A 176 -2.07 9.79 -3.28
C PHE A 176 -1.46 11.19 -3.31
N PRO A 177 -0.46 11.44 -4.15
CA PRO A 177 0.05 12.79 -4.38
C PRO A 177 -1.07 13.74 -4.83
N GLY A 178 -1.30 14.84 -4.10
CA GLY A 178 -2.38 15.78 -4.40
C GLY A 178 -3.76 15.38 -3.86
N GLY A 179 -3.84 14.24 -3.16
CA GLY A 179 -5.02 13.81 -2.43
C GLY A 179 -6.07 13.05 -3.22
N VAL A 180 -7.24 12.91 -2.61
CA VAL A 180 -8.36 12.12 -3.14
C VAL A 180 -9.64 12.94 -3.04
N GLN A 181 -10.36 13.08 -4.15
CA GLN A 181 -11.63 13.80 -4.19
C GLN A 181 -12.75 13.12 -3.41
N GLY A 182 -13.68 13.94 -2.92
CA GLY A 182 -14.76 13.50 -2.04
C GLY A 182 -15.67 12.43 -2.63
N HIS A 183 -15.91 12.44 -3.95
CA HIS A 183 -16.79 11.47 -4.60
C HIS A 183 -16.22 10.04 -4.63
N PHE A 184 -14.93 9.85 -4.34
CA PHE A 184 -14.33 8.52 -4.14
C PHE A 184 -14.48 8.00 -2.70
N ILE A 185 -14.93 8.85 -1.76
CA ILE A 185 -15.13 8.49 -0.36
C ILE A 185 -16.56 8.00 -0.20
N LYS A 186 -16.76 6.74 0.19
CA LYS A 186 -18.09 6.15 0.36
C LYS A 186 -18.76 6.59 1.65
N GLY A 187 -17.99 6.66 2.72
CA GLY A 187 -18.47 6.98 4.05
C GLY A 187 -17.33 6.94 5.07
N ALA A 188 -17.68 7.12 6.33
CA ALA A 188 -16.75 7.03 7.44
C ALA A 188 -17.43 6.48 8.69
N CYS A 189 -16.73 5.62 9.43
CA CYS A 189 -17.16 5.13 10.73
C CYS A 189 -16.24 5.66 11.82
N LYS A 190 -16.82 6.09 12.95
CA LYS A 190 -16.09 6.59 14.09
C LYS A 190 -15.75 5.45 15.03
N TYR A 191 -14.52 5.43 15.52
CA TYR A 191 -14.01 4.40 16.42
C TYR A 191 -13.34 5.03 17.64
N ARG A 192 -13.42 4.31 18.76
CA ARG A 192 -12.63 4.57 19.98
C ARG A 192 -11.79 3.35 20.31
N LEU A 193 -10.50 3.55 20.60
CA LEU A 193 -9.66 2.48 21.11
C LEU A 193 -10.11 2.11 22.53
N THR A 194 -10.37 0.82 22.78
CA THR A 194 -10.80 0.32 24.08
C THR A 194 -9.74 -0.49 24.79
N GLY A 195 -8.75 -1.01 24.05
CA GLY A 195 -7.70 -1.82 24.64
C GLY A 195 -6.52 -2.01 23.70
N THR A 196 -5.36 -2.30 24.29
CA THR A 196 -4.18 -2.78 23.59
C THR A 196 -3.64 -3.97 24.39
N ASP A 197 -3.50 -5.12 23.74
CA ASP A 197 -2.86 -6.28 24.32
C ASP A 197 -1.37 -5.95 24.59
N PRO A 198 -0.88 -6.09 25.83
CA PRO A 198 0.48 -5.70 26.17
C PRO A 198 1.56 -6.64 25.61
N VAL A 199 1.19 -7.83 25.12
CA VAL A 199 2.09 -8.84 24.58
C VAL A 199 2.11 -8.78 23.06
N THR A 200 0.93 -8.80 22.42
CA THR A 200 0.82 -8.85 20.95
C THR A 200 0.72 -7.46 20.31
N ASN A 201 0.44 -6.42 21.10
CA ASN A 201 0.09 -5.08 20.61
C ASN A 201 -1.17 -5.06 19.71
N ASP A 202 -2.00 -6.09 19.80
CA ASP A 202 -3.31 -6.12 19.18
C ASP A 202 -4.22 -5.08 19.83
N LYS A 203 -5.09 -4.48 19.03
CA LYS A 203 -5.95 -3.39 19.47
C LYS A 203 -7.40 -3.76 19.32
N THR A 204 -8.21 -3.30 20.27
CA THR A 204 -9.67 -3.45 20.23
C THR A 204 -10.31 -2.07 20.14
N TRP A 205 -11.40 -1.99 19.37
CA TRP A 205 -12.11 -0.75 19.13
C TRP A 205 -13.61 -0.91 19.34
N GLU A 206 -14.21 0.14 19.88
CA GLU A 206 -15.65 0.35 19.90
C GLU A 206 -16.06 1.20 18.69
N GLY A 207 -17.07 0.75 17.94
CA GLY A 207 -17.70 1.56 16.88
C GLY A 207 -18.70 2.54 17.47
N LEU A 208 -18.57 3.82 17.13
CA LEU A 208 -19.40 4.92 17.64
C LEU A 208 -20.45 5.43 16.65
N GLY A 209 -20.59 4.74 15.50
CA GLY A 209 -21.52 5.10 14.43
C GLY A 209 -20.84 5.51 13.13
N CYS A 210 -21.61 5.52 12.05
CA CYS A 210 -21.12 5.79 10.70
C CYS A 210 -21.91 6.93 10.04
N LYS A 211 -21.28 7.54 9.04
CA LYS A 211 -21.88 8.54 8.15
C LYS A 211 -21.63 8.12 6.72
N ASP A 212 -22.67 8.18 5.90
CA ASP A 212 -22.59 7.90 4.47
C ASP A 212 -22.38 9.20 3.69
N ASN A 213 -21.57 9.12 2.62
CA ASN A 213 -21.40 10.22 1.70
C ASN A 213 -22.45 10.17 0.60
N ALA A 214 -23.45 11.06 0.65
CA ALA A 214 -24.44 11.20 -0.41
C ALA A 214 -23.85 11.58 -1.79
N GLY A 215 -22.64 12.14 -1.81
CA GLY A 215 -21.88 12.46 -3.01
C GLY A 215 -20.99 11.33 -3.54
N PHE A 216 -21.03 10.13 -2.95
CA PHE A 216 -20.25 8.98 -3.42
C PHE A 216 -20.66 8.60 -4.84
N ALA A 217 -19.71 8.75 -5.77
CA ALA A 217 -19.91 8.49 -7.18
C ALA A 217 -18.55 8.24 -7.87
N PRO A 218 -17.81 7.19 -7.47
CA PRO A 218 -16.39 6.98 -7.82
C PRO A 218 -16.14 6.83 -9.33
N TYR A 219 -17.17 6.49 -10.11
CA TYR A 219 -17.04 6.26 -11.54
C TYR A 219 -17.91 7.22 -12.37
N LYS A 220 -18.43 8.28 -11.75
CA LYS A 220 -19.10 9.35 -12.50
C LYS A 220 -18.04 10.10 -13.29
N THR A 221 -18.14 10.04 -14.62
CA THR A 221 -17.19 10.67 -15.51
C THR A 221 -17.37 12.19 -15.46
N ASP A 222 -16.34 12.91 -15.01
CA ASP A 222 -16.23 14.35 -15.23
C ASP A 222 -15.68 14.60 -16.63
N LEU A 223 -16.56 14.95 -17.57
CA LEU A 223 -16.22 15.17 -18.98
C LEU A 223 -15.16 16.26 -19.17
N ALA A 224 -15.14 17.28 -18.31
CA ALA A 224 -14.15 18.36 -18.40
C ALA A 224 -12.75 17.88 -17.98
N ARG A 225 -12.65 17.04 -16.96
CA ARG A 225 -11.36 16.43 -16.57
C ARG A 225 -10.93 15.30 -17.49
N TYR A 226 -11.86 14.55 -18.06
CA TYR A 226 -11.55 13.56 -19.09
C TYR A 226 -10.82 14.20 -20.27
N ALA A 227 -11.29 15.37 -20.73
CA ALA A 227 -10.65 16.15 -21.79
C ALA A 227 -9.28 16.75 -21.42
N LEU A 228 -8.93 16.86 -20.12
CA LEU A 228 -7.59 17.28 -19.70
C LEU A 228 -6.62 16.10 -19.57
N ALA A 229 -7.14 14.88 -19.51
CA ALA A 229 -6.36 13.66 -19.34
C ALA A 229 -6.01 12.98 -20.68
N HIS A 230 -6.67 13.33 -21.79
CA HIS A 230 -6.56 12.73 -23.14
C HIS A 230 -6.46 13.83 -24.19
#